data_AF-A0A7Y2BYI1-F1
#
_entry.id   AF-A0A7Y2BYI1-F1
#
_cell.length_a   1.000
_cell.length_b   1.000
_cell.length_c   1.000
_cell.angle_alpha   90.00
_cell.angle_beta   90.00
_cell.angle_gamma   90.00
#
_symmetry.space_group_name_H-M   'P 1'
#
loop_
_entity.id
_entity.type
_entity.pdbx_description
1 polymer ?
#
loop_
_entity_poly.entity_id
_entity_poly.type
_entity_poly.pdbx_seq_one_letter_code
_entity_poly.pdbx_strand_id
1 'polypeptide(L)'
;MKVVDIVILSDQNNTTEFSASGEKNLGYLEDHILKTELENEDLHVLQLSWDDPDFDWSSARALIFRSTWDYFYRFQEFFSWLESVSQKCILINSEALIHWNLDKHYLNDLEKADVRIADSVFIEKETKTSLQQLFRELGCQEVVIKPCISGTARHTYRMNASTLDHFEPIFQQLIAEEAMILQPFQYDIVEKGEVSMMLIDGQFTHAVLKTAKAGDFRVQDDFGGNVATYSPS
;
A
#
# COMPACT_ATOMS: atom_id res chain seq x y z
N MET A 1 -28.52 15.13 10.44
CA MET A 1 -27.69 14.80 11.61
C MET A 1 -26.92 13.54 11.24
N LYS A 2 -25.59 13.51 11.41
CA LYS A 2 -24.82 12.28 11.16
C LYS A 2 -25.26 11.24 12.19
N VAL A 3 -25.60 10.03 11.74
CA VAL A 3 -26.09 8.94 12.60
C VAL A 3 -25.04 7.88 12.87
N VAL A 4 -23.96 7.87 12.08
CA VAL A 4 -22.77 7.03 12.27
C VAL A 4 -21.59 7.94 12.57
N ASP A 5 -20.83 7.65 13.62
CA ASP A 5 -19.68 8.46 14.00
C ASP A 5 -18.47 8.17 13.11
N ILE A 6 -18.19 6.89 12.89
CA ILE A 6 -17.02 6.43 12.12
C ILE A 6 -17.42 5.24 11.24
N VAL A 7 -16.99 5.25 9.98
CA VAL A 7 -16.95 4.04 9.15
C VAL A 7 -15.49 3.64 8.92
N ILE A 8 -15.15 2.42 9.29
CA ILE A 8 -13.89 1.78 8.97
C ILE A 8 -14.03 1.17 7.58
N LEU A 9 -13.17 1.61 6.66
CA LEU A 9 -13.22 1.27 5.25
C LEU A 9 -12.27 0.13 4.92
N SER A 10 -12.82 -0.82 4.20
CA SER A 10 -12.18 -2.05 3.75
C SER A 10 -12.49 -2.29 2.27
N ASP A 11 -11.89 -3.28 1.62
CA ASP A 11 -12.45 -3.87 0.40
C ASP A 11 -13.52 -4.91 0.74
N GLN A 12 -14.26 -5.38 -0.28
CA GLN A 12 -15.35 -6.34 -0.09
C GLN A 12 -14.91 -7.66 0.54
N ASN A 13 -13.67 -8.09 0.27
CA ASN A 13 -13.15 -9.36 0.77
C ASN A 13 -12.90 -9.32 2.28
N ASN A 14 -12.77 -8.13 2.86
CA ASN A 14 -12.43 -7.89 4.27
C ASN A 14 -13.64 -7.42 5.12
N THR A 15 -14.87 -7.62 4.61
CA THR A 15 -16.13 -7.26 5.31
C THR A 15 -16.75 -8.39 6.14
N THR A 16 -16.22 -9.61 6.05
CA THR A 16 -16.74 -10.79 6.79
C THR A 16 -15.66 -11.50 7.58
N GLU A 17 -16.02 -12.02 8.77
CA GLU A 17 -15.10 -12.73 9.67
C GLU A 17 -14.43 -13.96 9.05
N PHE A 18 -15.13 -14.61 8.12
CA PHE A 18 -14.63 -15.75 7.39
C PHE A 18 -14.58 -15.44 5.90
N SER A 19 -13.53 -15.93 5.24
CA SER A 19 -13.41 -15.91 3.78
C SER A 19 -14.41 -16.88 3.14
N ALA A 20 -14.54 -16.81 1.81
CA ALA A 20 -15.33 -17.80 1.05
C ALA A 20 -14.79 -19.24 1.20
N SER A 21 -13.51 -19.42 1.54
CA SER A 21 -12.90 -20.73 1.83
C SER A 21 -13.16 -21.22 3.27
N GLY A 22 -13.81 -20.42 4.11
CA GLY A 22 -14.09 -20.74 5.52
C GLY A 22 -12.91 -20.49 6.46
N GLU A 23 -11.85 -19.84 5.98
CA GLU A 23 -10.70 -19.46 6.80
C GLU A 23 -10.98 -18.13 7.49
N LYS A 24 -10.34 -17.90 8.65
CA LYS A 24 -10.46 -16.61 9.34
C LYS A 24 -9.88 -15.50 8.48
N ASN A 25 -10.62 -14.42 8.38
CA ASN A 25 -10.22 -13.23 7.67
C ASN A 25 -9.45 -12.28 8.60
N LEU A 26 -8.12 -12.23 8.46
CA LEU A 26 -7.29 -11.37 9.29
C LEU A 26 -7.62 -9.89 9.08
N GLY A 27 -7.88 -9.44 7.84
CA GLY A 27 -8.22 -8.05 7.55
C GLY A 27 -9.49 -7.62 8.28
N TYR A 28 -10.52 -8.47 8.24
CA TYR A 28 -11.74 -8.23 9.03
C TYR A 28 -11.46 -8.15 10.53
N LEU A 29 -10.70 -9.11 11.07
CA LEU A 29 -10.44 -9.21 12.51
C LEU A 29 -9.63 -8.02 13.04
N GLU A 30 -8.65 -7.54 12.28
CA GLU A 30 -7.88 -6.34 12.64
C GLU A 30 -8.76 -5.09 12.68
N ASP A 31 -9.62 -4.91 11.68
CA ASP A 31 -10.54 -3.78 11.63
C ASP A 31 -11.63 -3.89 12.73
N HIS A 32 -12.00 -5.10 13.12
CA HIS A 32 -12.92 -5.36 14.22
C HIS A 32 -12.33 -5.00 15.60
N ILE A 33 -11.01 -5.14 15.80
CA ILE A 33 -10.32 -4.67 17.01
C ILE A 33 -10.46 -3.16 17.12
N LEU A 34 -10.15 -2.42 16.03
CA LEU A 34 -10.31 -0.96 15.99
C LEU A 34 -11.76 -0.54 16.23
N LYS A 35 -12.71 -1.24 15.61
CA LYS A 35 -14.15 -1.02 15.83
C LYS A 35 -14.51 -1.13 17.31
N THR A 36 -14.08 -2.21 17.96
CA THR A 36 -14.37 -2.47 19.37
C THR A 36 -13.82 -1.36 20.27
N GLU A 37 -12.58 -0.94 20.06
CA GLU A 37 -11.97 0.12 20.88
C GLU A 37 -12.64 1.49 20.67
N LEU A 38 -13.07 1.80 19.44
CA LEU A 38 -13.82 3.03 19.18
C LEU A 38 -15.24 3.00 19.79
N GLU A 39 -15.89 1.83 19.80
CA GLU A 39 -17.19 1.66 20.48
C GLU A 39 -17.07 1.74 22.01
N ASN A 40 -15.95 1.33 22.58
CA ASN A 40 -15.65 1.52 24.00
C ASN A 40 -15.52 3.01 24.39
N GLU A 41 -15.26 3.88 23.41
CA GLU A 41 -15.26 5.35 23.55
C GLU A 41 -16.65 5.95 23.21
N ASP A 42 -17.72 5.16 23.30
CA ASP A 42 -19.12 5.53 23.06
C ASP A 42 -19.43 6.04 21.63
N LEU A 43 -18.64 5.61 20.64
CA LEU A 43 -18.87 5.95 19.23
C LEU A 43 -19.72 4.89 18.52
N HIS A 44 -20.62 5.31 17.64
CA HIS A 44 -21.31 4.39 16.73
C HIS A 44 -20.43 4.13 15.49
N VAL A 45 -19.92 2.89 15.38
CA VAL A 45 -18.94 2.51 14.36
C VAL A 45 -19.47 1.41 13.45
N LEU A 46 -19.25 1.58 12.14
CA LEU A 46 -19.50 0.54 11.14
C LEU A 46 -18.19 0.11 10.48
N GLN A 47 -18.15 -1.12 9.97
CA GLN A 47 -17.10 -1.62 9.11
C GLN A 47 -17.74 -2.00 7.78
N LEU A 48 -17.36 -1.30 6.70
CA LEU A 48 -17.99 -1.43 5.39
C LEU A 48 -16.94 -1.48 4.29
N SER A 49 -17.32 -2.07 3.15
CA SER A 49 -16.55 -1.90 1.92
C SER A 49 -16.62 -0.45 1.47
N TRP A 50 -15.52 0.11 0.95
CA TRP A 50 -15.51 1.49 0.44
C TRP A 50 -16.52 1.69 -0.69
N ASP A 51 -16.82 0.65 -1.45
CA ASP A 51 -17.74 0.67 -2.59
C ASP A 51 -19.16 0.15 -2.27
N ASP A 52 -19.55 0.10 -0.99
CA ASP A 52 -20.90 -0.32 -0.59
C ASP A 52 -21.96 0.58 -1.26
N PRO A 53 -22.79 0.04 -2.19
CA PRO A 53 -23.75 0.84 -2.95
C PRO A 53 -25.00 1.20 -2.14
N ASP A 54 -25.25 0.51 -1.03
CA ASP A 54 -26.46 0.64 -0.22
C ASP A 54 -26.27 1.63 0.95
N PHE A 55 -25.03 2.05 1.22
CA PHE A 55 -24.71 2.98 2.30
C PHE A 55 -24.72 4.45 1.85
N ASP A 56 -25.51 5.28 2.53
CA ASP A 56 -25.44 6.73 2.39
C ASP A 56 -24.25 7.30 3.18
N TRP A 57 -23.13 7.52 2.48
CA TRP A 57 -21.92 8.13 3.06
C TRP A 57 -22.19 9.48 3.75
N SER A 58 -23.22 10.24 3.33
CA SER A 58 -23.57 11.50 3.98
C SER A 58 -24.11 11.33 5.40
N SER A 59 -24.44 10.09 5.82
CA SER A 59 -24.87 9.75 7.17
C SER A 59 -23.71 9.57 8.17
N ALA A 60 -22.48 9.38 7.68
CA ALA A 60 -21.28 9.17 8.51
C ALA A 60 -20.53 10.47 8.80
N ARG A 61 -20.03 10.65 10.02
CA ARG A 61 -19.22 11.83 10.39
C ARG A 61 -17.79 11.71 9.86
N ALA A 62 -17.13 10.58 10.06
CA ALA A 62 -15.76 10.35 9.58
C ALA A 62 -15.57 8.98 8.93
N LEU A 63 -14.57 8.87 8.05
CA LEU A 63 -14.15 7.64 7.40
C LEU A 63 -12.67 7.34 7.71
N ILE A 64 -12.35 6.10 8.06
CA ILE A 64 -10.97 5.62 8.31
C ILE A 64 -10.60 4.60 7.23
N PHE A 65 -9.52 4.86 6.49
CA PHE A 65 -9.00 3.96 5.47
C PHE A 65 -8.15 2.86 6.12
N ARG A 66 -8.52 1.60 5.88
CA ARG A 66 -7.77 0.43 6.35
C ARG A 66 -7.38 -0.48 5.19
N SER A 67 -8.19 -1.49 4.92
CA SER A 67 -7.88 -2.61 4.03
C SER A 67 -8.54 -2.48 2.65
N THR A 68 -8.59 -1.27 2.09
CA THR A 68 -9.14 -0.97 0.75
C THR A 68 -8.20 -1.43 -0.38
N TRP A 69 -7.73 -2.68 -0.34
CA TRP A 69 -6.61 -3.18 -1.14
C TRP A 69 -6.96 -3.54 -2.59
N ASP A 70 -8.18 -3.30 -3.04
CA ASP A 70 -8.58 -3.45 -4.44
C ASP A 70 -8.45 -2.13 -5.24
N TYR A 71 -8.13 -1.00 -4.58
CA TYR A 71 -8.08 0.32 -5.22
C TYR A 71 -7.16 0.36 -6.45
N PHE A 72 -6.04 -0.38 -6.42
CA PHE A 72 -5.06 -0.36 -7.52
C PHE A 72 -5.48 -1.21 -8.72
N TYR A 73 -6.53 -2.03 -8.59
CA TYR A 73 -7.23 -2.65 -9.74
C TYR A 73 -8.39 -1.79 -10.24
N ARG A 74 -8.94 -0.93 -9.38
CA ARG A 74 -10.13 -0.10 -9.61
C ARG A 74 -9.84 1.39 -9.48
N PHE A 75 -8.67 1.79 -9.97
CA PHE A 75 -8.08 3.11 -9.67
C PHE A 75 -9.03 4.28 -9.97
N GLN A 76 -9.60 4.31 -11.17
CA GLN A 76 -10.50 5.39 -11.58
C GLN A 76 -11.78 5.43 -10.73
N GLU A 77 -12.30 4.26 -10.36
CA GLU A 77 -13.51 4.14 -9.55
C GLU A 77 -13.25 4.60 -8.12
N PHE A 78 -12.16 4.13 -7.51
CA PHE A 78 -11.75 4.52 -6.16
C PHE A 78 -11.51 6.03 -6.06
N PHE A 79 -10.84 6.64 -7.04
CA PHE A 79 -10.60 8.09 -7.06
C PHE A 79 -11.90 8.89 -7.17
N SER A 80 -12.80 8.49 -8.07
CA SER A 80 -14.09 9.16 -8.23
C SER A 80 -14.94 9.05 -6.96
N TRP A 81 -14.85 7.91 -6.26
CA TRP A 81 -15.48 7.73 -4.96
C TRP A 81 -14.83 8.58 -3.87
N LEU A 82 -13.49 8.62 -3.80
CA LEU A 82 -12.73 9.40 -2.82
C LEU A 82 -13.08 10.89 -2.89
N GLU A 83 -13.12 11.45 -4.09
CA GLU A 83 -13.52 12.86 -4.34
C GLU A 83 -14.97 13.11 -3.91
N SER A 84 -15.86 12.14 -4.15
CA SER A 84 -17.26 12.23 -3.76
C SER A 84 -17.45 12.20 -2.24
N VAL A 85 -16.71 11.36 -1.51
CA VAL A 85 -16.83 11.24 -0.05
C VAL A 85 -16.06 12.31 0.72
N SER A 86 -14.99 12.88 0.14
CA SER A 86 -14.22 13.96 0.77
C SER A 86 -15.06 15.22 1.00
N GLN A 87 -16.08 15.45 0.16
CA GLN A 87 -17.04 16.54 0.30
C GLN A 87 -18.14 16.27 1.35
N LYS A 88 -18.27 15.02 1.81
CA LYS A 88 -19.39 14.57 2.66
C LYS A 88 -18.96 14.24 4.07
N CYS A 89 -17.72 13.78 4.26
CA CYS A 89 -17.21 13.21 5.50
C CYS A 89 -15.85 13.79 5.86
N ILE A 90 -15.50 13.73 7.14
CA ILE A 90 -14.12 13.92 7.58
C ILE A 90 -13.34 12.66 7.18
N LEU A 91 -12.24 12.81 6.44
CA LEU A 91 -11.35 11.70 6.12
C LEU A 91 -10.20 11.64 7.12
N ILE A 92 -10.05 10.51 7.80
CA ILE A 92 -8.90 10.24 8.67
C ILE A 92 -7.77 9.76 7.75
N ASN A 93 -6.77 10.63 7.62
CA ASN A 93 -5.96 10.90 6.42
C ASN A 93 -6.77 11.65 5.36
N SER A 94 -6.34 12.88 5.02
CA SER A 94 -7.06 13.73 4.07
C SER A 94 -6.98 13.19 2.64
N GLU A 95 -7.94 13.55 1.80
CA GLU A 95 -7.94 13.25 0.36
C GLU A 95 -6.60 13.63 -0.30
N ALA A 96 -6.09 14.83 -0.01
CA ALA A 96 -4.81 15.29 -0.55
C ALA A 96 -3.63 14.40 -0.14
N LEU A 97 -3.60 13.95 1.13
CA LEU A 97 -2.56 13.04 1.61
C LEU A 97 -2.68 11.66 0.96
N ILE A 98 -3.91 11.15 0.82
CA ILE A 98 -4.17 9.87 0.17
C ILE A 98 -3.72 9.94 -1.29
N HIS A 99 -4.14 10.95 -2.07
CA HIS A 99 -3.68 11.13 -3.45
C HIS A 99 -2.16 11.18 -3.57
N TRP A 100 -1.51 11.96 -2.70
CA TRP A 100 -0.06 12.05 -2.70
C TRP A 100 0.61 10.72 -2.38
N ASN A 101 0.11 9.96 -1.40
CA ASN A 101 0.75 8.73 -0.94
C ASN A 101 0.49 7.49 -1.83
N LEU A 102 -0.64 7.43 -2.56
CA LEU A 102 -0.99 6.28 -3.40
C LEU A 102 -0.02 6.06 -4.58
N ASP A 103 0.64 7.13 -5.02
CA ASP A 103 1.62 7.12 -6.11
C ASP A 103 3.04 7.32 -5.57
N LYS A 104 3.91 6.32 -5.75
CA LYS A 104 5.31 6.32 -5.28
C LYS A 104 6.17 7.48 -5.81
N HIS A 105 5.70 8.30 -6.74
CA HIS A 105 6.33 9.58 -7.05
C HIS A 105 6.51 10.49 -5.83
N TYR A 106 5.73 10.30 -4.75
CA TYR A 106 5.94 10.98 -3.48
C TYR A 106 7.35 10.80 -2.92
N LEU A 107 8.05 9.72 -3.27
CA LEU A 107 9.44 9.49 -2.84
C LEU A 107 10.36 10.61 -3.33
N ASN A 108 10.13 11.19 -4.51
CA ASN A 108 10.89 12.35 -4.99
C ASN A 108 10.68 13.58 -4.10
N ASP A 109 9.48 13.77 -3.57
CA ASP A 109 9.20 14.90 -2.67
C ASP A 109 9.84 14.68 -1.30
N LEU A 110 9.88 13.44 -0.82
CA LEU A 110 10.63 13.05 0.37
C LEU A 110 12.14 13.28 0.19
N GLU A 111 12.72 12.88 -0.95
CA GLU A 111 14.13 13.12 -1.26
C GLU A 111 14.46 14.62 -1.31
N LYS A 112 13.62 15.43 -1.96
CA LYS A 112 13.76 16.91 -1.97
C LYS A 112 13.67 17.52 -0.57
N ALA A 113 13.01 16.84 0.36
CA ALA A 113 12.92 17.21 1.77
C ALA A 113 14.05 16.59 2.64
N ASP A 114 15.10 16.06 2.02
CA ASP A 114 16.28 15.46 2.68
C ASP A 114 15.99 14.15 3.45
N VAL A 115 14.86 13.48 3.11
CA VAL A 115 14.56 12.13 3.61
C VAL A 115 15.26 11.12 2.71
N ARG A 116 16.06 10.23 3.32
CA ARG A 116 16.74 9.15 2.58
C ARG A 116 15.73 8.15 2.05
N ILE A 117 15.72 7.98 0.73
CA ILE A 117 14.98 6.93 0.02
C ILE A 117 15.97 5.99 -0.66
N ALA A 118 15.49 4.86 -1.18
CA ALA A 118 16.27 4.08 -2.13
C ALA A 118 16.40 4.85 -3.45
N ASP A 119 17.57 4.82 -4.08
CA ASP A 119 17.79 5.44 -5.40
C ASP A 119 16.69 4.96 -6.36
N SER A 120 16.01 5.91 -7.00
CA SER A 120 14.77 5.64 -7.73
C SER A 120 14.82 6.22 -9.13
N VAL A 121 14.62 5.37 -10.12
CA VAL A 121 14.36 5.78 -11.50
C VAL A 121 12.88 5.58 -11.78
N PHE A 122 12.19 6.68 -12.07
CA PHE A 122 10.79 6.67 -12.47
C PHE A 122 10.69 6.60 -14.00
N ILE A 123 9.89 5.67 -14.49
CA ILE A 123 9.66 5.42 -15.92
C ILE A 123 8.19 5.69 -16.19
N GLU A 124 7.92 6.81 -16.85
CA GLU A 124 6.56 7.21 -17.19
C GLU A 124 5.93 6.27 -18.21
N LYS A 125 4.60 6.20 -18.18
CA LYS A 125 3.80 5.46 -19.17
C LYS A 125 4.23 5.84 -20.59
N GLU A 126 4.31 4.84 -21.48
CA GLU A 126 4.71 4.94 -22.88
C GLU A 126 6.16 5.42 -23.12
N THR A 127 7.00 5.50 -22.07
CA THR A 127 8.43 5.81 -22.22
C THR A 127 9.14 4.75 -23.06
N LYS A 128 9.88 5.19 -24.08
CA LYS A 128 10.67 4.30 -24.93
C LYS A 128 12.04 4.05 -24.30
N THR A 129 12.15 2.97 -23.54
CA THR A 129 13.40 2.51 -22.92
C THR A 129 13.44 0.98 -22.85
N SER A 130 14.54 0.40 -22.36
CA SER A 130 14.66 -1.03 -22.09
C SER A 130 15.25 -1.28 -20.71
N LEU A 131 15.01 -2.46 -20.13
CA LEU A 131 15.61 -2.84 -18.85
C LEU A 131 17.14 -2.82 -18.93
N GLN A 132 17.74 -3.21 -20.06
CA GLN A 132 19.21 -3.18 -20.21
C GLN A 132 19.76 -1.75 -20.22
N GLN A 133 19.01 -0.75 -20.71
CA GLN A 133 19.42 0.64 -20.61
C GLN A 133 19.35 1.12 -19.14
N LEU A 134 18.19 0.95 -18.50
CA LEU A 134 17.96 1.40 -17.12
C LEU A 134 18.90 0.71 -16.12
N PHE A 135 19.16 -0.59 -16.29
CA PHE A 135 20.07 -1.36 -15.45
C PHE A 135 21.52 -0.84 -15.56
N ARG A 136 21.95 -0.41 -16.75
CA ARG A 136 23.27 0.20 -16.96
C ARG A 136 23.36 1.59 -16.34
N GLU A 137 22.29 2.38 -16.39
CA GLU A 137 22.22 3.71 -15.79
C GLU A 137 22.33 3.65 -14.26
N LEU A 138 21.66 2.68 -13.61
CA LEU A 138 21.76 2.47 -12.16
C LEU A 138 23.11 1.89 -11.73
N GLY A 139 23.81 1.14 -12.59
CA GLY A 139 25.12 0.55 -12.27
C GLY A 139 25.12 -0.45 -11.11
N CYS A 140 23.95 -1.02 -10.77
CA CYS A 140 23.77 -1.94 -9.64
C CYS A 140 23.86 -3.41 -10.06
N GLN A 141 24.07 -4.32 -9.09
CA GLN A 141 24.10 -5.77 -9.36
C GLN A 141 22.71 -6.38 -9.51
N GLU A 142 21.77 -5.92 -8.69
CA GLU A 142 20.37 -6.34 -8.69
C GLU A 142 19.45 -5.15 -8.49
N VAL A 143 18.28 -5.23 -9.11
CA VAL A 143 17.27 -4.19 -9.11
C VAL A 143 15.90 -4.78 -8.81
N VAL A 144 15.00 -3.94 -8.32
CA VAL A 144 13.57 -4.24 -8.21
C VAL A 144 12.81 -3.26 -9.09
N ILE A 145 11.91 -3.77 -9.92
CA ILE A 145 10.94 -2.96 -10.64
C ILE A 145 9.53 -3.24 -10.11
N LYS A 146 8.71 -2.20 -10.01
CA LYS A 146 7.29 -2.29 -9.62
C LYS A 146 6.50 -1.09 -10.16
N PRO A 147 5.16 -1.17 -10.28
CA PRO A 147 4.35 -0.02 -10.62
C PRO A 147 4.42 1.08 -9.54
N CYS A 148 4.35 2.33 -9.97
CA CYS A 148 4.29 3.48 -9.07
C CYS A 148 3.03 3.42 -8.19
N ILE A 149 1.90 2.99 -8.75
CA ILE A 149 0.65 2.74 -8.03
C ILE A 149 0.43 1.22 -7.91
N SER A 150 0.60 0.67 -6.70
CA SER A 150 0.45 -0.78 -6.46
C SER A 150 0.30 -1.09 -4.97
N GLY A 151 -0.25 -2.28 -4.67
CA GLY A 151 -0.23 -2.92 -3.36
C GLY A 151 0.09 -4.41 -3.49
N THR A 152 0.20 -5.11 -2.35
CA THR A 152 0.36 -6.58 -2.26
C THR A 152 1.45 -7.20 -3.16
N ALA A 153 2.54 -6.46 -3.42
CA ALA A 153 3.62 -6.83 -4.33
C ALA A 153 3.22 -7.05 -5.80
N ARG A 154 2.08 -6.49 -6.25
CA ARG A 154 1.64 -6.53 -7.66
C ARG A 154 2.76 -6.06 -8.59
N HIS A 155 3.08 -6.90 -9.57
CA HIS A 155 4.16 -6.69 -10.55
C HIS A 155 5.50 -6.24 -9.95
N THR A 156 5.86 -6.76 -8.78
CA THR A 156 7.16 -6.50 -8.16
C THR A 156 8.14 -7.60 -8.54
N TYR A 157 9.15 -7.25 -9.34
CA TYR A 157 10.12 -8.21 -9.86
C TYR A 157 11.53 -7.83 -9.43
N ARG A 158 12.28 -8.80 -8.87
CA ARG A 158 13.71 -8.70 -8.61
C ARG A 158 14.47 -9.25 -9.82
N MET A 159 15.45 -8.50 -10.30
CA MET A 159 16.18 -8.80 -11.53
C MET A 159 17.68 -8.55 -11.36
N ASN A 160 18.46 -9.24 -12.18
CA ASN A 160 19.90 -9.06 -12.32
C ASN A 160 20.28 -9.15 -13.79
N ALA A 161 21.54 -8.91 -14.13
CA ALA A 161 22.02 -8.89 -15.52
C ALA A 161 21.64 -10.15 -16.33
N SER A 162 21.54 -11.32 -15.69
CA SER A 162 21.19 -12.58 -16.36
C SER A 162 19.69 -12.80 -16.56
N THR A 163 18.82 -12.04 -15.87
CA THR A 163 17.37 -12.18 -15.93
C THR A 163 16.65 -11.04 -16.64
N LEU A 164 17.35 -9.97 -17.04
CA LEU A 164 16.74 -8.83 -17.73
C LEU A 164 15.95 -9.24 -18.97
N ASP A 165 16.54 -10.06 -19.84
CA ASP A 165 15.90 -10.49 -21.09
C ASP A 165 14.61 -11.29 -20.86
N HIS A 166 14.51 -11.98 -19.73
CA HIS A 166 13.29 -12.71 -19.35
C HIS A 166 12.15 -11.75 -18.97
N PHE A 167 12.46 -10.66 -18.27
CA PHE A 167 11.46 -9.69 -17.81
C PHE A 167 11.20 -8.57 -18.81
N GLU A 168 12.03 -8.37 -19.83
CA GLU A 168 11.86 -7.31 -20.83
C GLU A 168 10.46 -7.31 -21.47
N PRO A 169 9.90 -8.44 -21.95
CA PRO A 169 8.55 -8.42 -22.53
C PRO A 169 7.47 -8.01 -21.53
N ILE A 170 7.61 -8.41 -20.26
CA ILE A 170 6.68 -8.05 -19.18
C ILE A 170 6.78 -6.55 -18.90
N PHE A 171 8.01 -6.03 -18.80
CA PHE A 171 8.27 -4.61 -18.63
C PHE A 171 7.65 -3.77 -19.75
N GLN A 172 7.85 -4.15 -21.01
CA GLN A 172 7.28 -3.45 -22.17
C GLN A 172 5.74 -3.44 -22.15
N GLN A 173 5.11 -4.53 -21.72
CA GLN A 173 3.66 -4.57 -21.54
C GLN A 173 3.20 -3.62 -20.42
N LEU A 174 3.90 -3.60 -19.28
CA LEU A 174 3.50 -2.80 -18.12
C LEU A 174 3.69 -1.30 -18.36
N ILE A 175 4.84 -0.86 -18.91
CA ILE A 175 5.08 0.56 -19.19
C ILE A 175 4.13 1.12 -20.26
N ALA A 176 3.53 0.28 -21.09
CA ALA A 176 2.50 0.70 -22.03
C ALA A 176 1.20 1.11 -21.32
N GLU A 177 0.99 0.69 -20.07
CA GLU A 177 -0.26 0.90 -19.34
C GLU A 177 -0.10 1.80 -18.11
N GLU A 178 1.04 1.75 -17.42
CA GLU A 178 1.25 2.44 -16.15
C GLU A 178 2.72 2.87 -15.93
N ALA A 179 2.92 3.84 -15.05
CA ALA A 179 4.25 4.27 -14.65
C ALA A 179 4.92 3.25 -13.73
N MET A 180 6.23 3.08 -13.89
CA MET A 180 7.04 2.10 -13.17
C MET A 180 8.15 2.80 -12.38
N ILE A 181 8.60 2.19 -11.29
CA ILE A 181 9.76 2.62 -10.52
C ILE A 181 10.78 1.47 -10.47
N LEU A 182 12.03 1.78 -10.80
CA LEU A 182 13.18 0.88 -10.72
C LEU A 182 14.12 1.35 -9.60
N GLN A 183 14.48 0.44 -8.70
CA GLN A 183 15.32 0.74 -7.53
C GLN A 183 16.41 -0.33 -7.36
N PRO A 184 17.58 -0.01 -6.78
CA PRO A 184 18.54 -1.03 -6.35
C PRO A 184 17.90 -1.99 -5.35
N PHE A 185 18.22 -3.28 -5.47
CA PHE A 185 17.78 -4.26 -4.49
C PHE A 185 18.44 -4.00 -3.12
N GLN A 186 17.61 -3.88 -2.08
CA GLN A 186 18.07 -3.60 -0.71
C GLN A 186 18.36 -4.92 0.01
N TYR A 187 19.62 -5.37 -0.03
CA TYR A 187 20.06 -6.64 0.58
C TYR A 187 19.79 -6.71 2.08
N ASP A 188 19.89 -5.58 2.78
CA ASP A 188 19.59 -5.47 4.20
C ASP A 188 18.16 -5.90 4.56
N ILE A 189 17.19 -5.83 3.63
CA ILE A 189 15.83 -6.33 3.88
C ILE A 189 15.84 -7.86 4.08
N VAL A 190 16.69 -8.58 3.34
CA VAL A 190 16.80 -10.04 3.47
C VAL A 190 17.56 -10.41 4.75
N GLU A 191 18.61 -9.66 5.07
CA GLU A 191 19.50 -9.97 6.20
C GLU A 191 18.93 -9.51 7.56
N LYS A 192 18.27 -8.35 7.58
CA LYS A 192 17.86 -7.65 8.79
C LYS A 192 16.35 -7.45 8.89
N GLY A 193 15.62 -7.48 7.77
CA GLY A 193 14.20 -7.18 7.69
C GLY A 193 13.89 -5.72 7.37
N GLU A 194 12.60 -5.41 7.31
CA GLU A 194 12.04 -4.08 7.12
C GLU A 194 11.43 -3.59 8.44
N VAL A 195 11.85 -2.41 8.92
CA VAL A 195 11.22 -1.77 10.08
C VAL A 195 10.07 -0.89 9.61
N SER A 196 8.88 -1.11 10.15
CA SER A 196 7.73 -0.21 9.99
C SER A 196 7.46 0.53 11.30
N MET A 197 7.40 1.86 11.23
CA MET A 197 7.14 2.73 12.39
C MET A 197 5.75 3.36 12.25
N MET A 198 4.96 3.30 13.31
CA MET A 198 3.59 3.82 13.32
C MET A 198 3.56 5.14 14.09
N LEU A 199 3.08 6.18 13.42
CA LEU A 199 2.86 7.50 14.01
C LEU A 199 1.37 7.81 14.03
N ILE A 200 0.89 8.36 15.15
CA ILE A 200 -0.48 8.86 15.31
C ILE A 200 -0.35 10.31 15.77
N ASP A 201 -1.00 11.22 15.04
CA ASP A 201 -0.91 12.67 15.29
C ASP A 201 0.54 13.19 15.37
N GLY A 202 1.40 12.65 14.48
CA GLY A 202 2.83 12.97 14.44
C GLY A 202 3.67 12.40 15.58
N GLN A 203 3.07 11.66 16.52
CA GLN A 203 3.78 11.02 17.63
C GLN A 203 4.09 9.56 17.32
N PHE A 204 5.34 9.14 17.56
CA PHE A 204 5.71 7.73 17.49
C PHE A 204 4.95 6.92 18.54
N THR A 205 4.44 5.75 18.14
CA THR A 205 3.68 4.87 19.04
C THR A 205 4.38 3.52 19.23
N HIS A 206 4.64 2.83 18.12
CA HIS A 206 5.25 1.51 18.11
C HIS A 206 5.91 1.23 16.77
N ALA A 207 6.76 0.20 16.72
CA ALA A 207 7.37 -0.30 15.50
C ALA A 207 7.30 -1.82 15.44
N VAL A 208 7.34 -2.34 14.21
CA VAL A 208 7.45 -3.77 13.93
C VAL A 208 8.61 -4.03 12.99
N LEU A 209 9.22 -5.20 13.12
CA LEU A 209 10.19 -5.74 12.19
C LEU A 209 9.51 -6.81 11.36
N LYS A 210 9.53 -6.63 10.04
CA LYS A 210 9.03 -7.62 9.08
C LYS A 210 10.21 -8.34 8.45
N THR A 211 10.20 -9.67 8.45
CA THR A 211 11.25 -10.48 7.83
C THR A 211 10.66 -11.39 6.76
N ALA A 212 11.37 -11.54 5.65
CA ALA A 212 10.95 -12.44 4.58
C ALA A 212 11.12 -13.90 5.00
N LYS A 213 10.32 -14.78 4.39
CA LYS A 213 10.54 -16.22 4.47
C LYS A 213 11.90 -16.58 3.85
N ALA A 214 12.55 -17.63 4.36
CA ALA A 214 13.78 -18.14 3.78
C ALA A 214 13.63 -18.39 2.25
N GLY A 215 14.49 -17.74 1.46
CA GLY A 215 14.49 -17.82 -0.01
C GLY A 215 13.59 -16.82 -0.73
N ASP A 216 12.86 -15.96 -0.01
CA ASP A 216 12.08 -14.85 -0.57
C ASP A 216 12.67 -13.50 -0.09
N PHE A 217 12.28 -12.41 -0.73
CA PHE A 217 12.64 -11.04 -0.33
C PHE A 217 11.41 -10.21 0.07
N ARG A 218 10.21 -10.71 -0.22
CA ARG A 218 8.95 -10.08 0.14
C ARG A 218 8.62 -10.37 1.59
N VAL A 219 8.31 -9.32 2.35
CA VAL A 219 8.05 -9.39 3.79
C VAL A 219 6.56 -9.45 4.13
N GLN A 220 5.67 -9.40 3.13
CA GLN A 220 4.23 -9.47 3.33
C GLN A 220 3.79 -10.88 3.75
N ASP A 221 2.76 -10.96 4.58
CA ASP A 221 2.23 -12.21 5.11
C ASP A 221 1.71 -13.14 4.00
N ASP A 222 1.20 -12.57 2.89
CA ASP A 222 0.79 -13.30 1.68
C ASP A 222 1.93 -14.16 1.08
N PHE A 223 3.19 -13.79 1.34
CA PHE A 223 4.38 -14.53 0.90
C PHE A 223 5.06 -15.31 2.04
N GLY A 224 4.39 -15.43 3.20
CA GLY A 224 4.90 -16.10 4.38
C GLY A 224 5.91 -15.27 5.18
N GLY A 225 5.83 -13.94 5.07
CA GLY A 225 6.56 -13.02 5.95
C GLY A 225 6.23 -13.24 7.42
N ASN A 226 7.11 -12.76 8.29
CA ASN A 226 6.91 -12.76 9.74
C ASN A 226 6.97 -11.32 10.26
N VAL A 227 6.12 -11.01 11.24
CA VAL A 227 6.07 -9.72 11.92
C VAL A 227 6.40 -9.91 13.40
N ALA A 228 7.37 -9.15 13.90
CA ALA A 228 7.75 -9.12 15.31
C ALA A 228 7.75 -7.68 15.85
N THR A 229 7.51 -7.51 17.15
CA THR A 229 7.65 -6.20 17.80
C THR A 229 9.09 -5.69 17.71
N TYR A 230 9.27 -4.40 17.44
CA TYR A 230 10.57 -3.75 17.34
C TYR A 230 10.64 -2.49 18.20
N SER A 231 11.76 -2.29 18.91
CA SER A 231 12.05 -1.09 19.68
C SER A 231 13.20 -0.33 19.03
N PRO A 232 12.92 0.79 18.34
CA PRO A 232 13.97 1.63 17.73
C PRO A 232 14.92 2.17 18.81
N SER A 233 16.22 2.16 18.51
CA SER A 233 17.29 2.69 19.38
C SER A 233 17.77 4.06 18.95
#